data_AF-A0A8B8J630-F1
#
_entry.id   AF-A0A8B8J630-F1
#
_cell.length_a   1.000
_cell.length_b   1.000
_cell.length_c   1.000
_cell.angle_alpha   90.00
_cell.angle_beta   90.00
_cell.angle_gamma   90.00
#
_symmetry.space_group_name_H-M   'P 1'
#
loop_
_entity.id
_entity.type
_entity.pdbx_description
1 polymer ?
#
loop_
_entity_poly.entity_id
_entity_poly.type
_entity_poly.pdbx_seq_one_letter_code
_entity_poly.pdbx_strand_id
1 'polypeptide(L)'
;MSFDDQELLKYLKEYDGGHIRPSWGAIDPVRNPYHFGPDLLHAGSTRRSSGVSYYYVECAENPRTDERKVEDHSGCWRRVGVETPYRHGSNAVMYKQMFKFIPRDKGPRTWVMIEYTLHPNKSGKNKKAICAIQEEGSSRQ
;
A
#
# COMPACT_ATOMS: atom_id res chain seq x y z
N MET A 1 10.64 -0.48 12.67
CA MET A 1 9.57 0.42 13.15
C MET A 1 8.60 0.64 12.00
N SER A 2 7.35 0.22 12.19
CA SER A 2 6.23 0.53 11.28
C SER A 2 5.79 1.98 11.48
N PHE A 3 5.38 2.65 10.41
CA PHE A 3 4.82 3.99 10.49
C PHE A 3 3.42 3.96 11.12
N ASP A 4 3.12 4.95 11.94
CA ASP A 4 1.74 5.19 12.40
C ASP A 4 0.91 5.96 11.34
N ASP A 5 -0.38 6.13 11.62
CA ASP A 5 -1.30 6.81 10.71
C ASP A 5 -1.00 8.30 10.50
N GLN A 6 -0.45 8.98 11.51
CA GLN A 6 -0.10 10.39 11.41
C GLN A 6 1.13 10.59 10.54
N GLU A 7 2.13 9.72 10.69
CA GLU A 7 3.32 9.68 9.84
C GLU A 7 2.94 9.37 8.39
N LEU A 8 2.10 8.35 8.16
CA LEU A 8 1.62 8.01 6.82
C LEU A 8 0.82 9.14 6.18
N LEU A 9 -0.04 9.82 6.94
CA LEU A 9 -0.78 10.99 6.45
C LEU A 9 0.17 12.12 6.01
N LYS A 10 1.25 12.36 6.77
CA LYS A 10 2.25 13.37 6.44
C LYS A 10 2.97 13.01 5.13
N TYR A 11 3.44 11.77 4.98
CA TYR A 11 4.09 11.31 3.75
C TYR A 11 3.16 11.38 2.55
N LEU A 12 1.89 11.00 2.73
CA LEU A 12 0.92 10.98 1.65
C LEU A 12 0.57 12.39 1.17
N LYS A 13 0.42 13.37 2.08
CA LYS A 13 0.23 14.79 1.73
C LYS A 13 1.42 15.37 0.95
N GLU A 14 2.63 15.02 1.36
CA GLU A 14 3.85 15.47 0.68
C GLU A 14 3.95 14.84 -0.71
N TYR A 15 3.67 13.54 -0.84
CA TYR A 15 3.66 12.84 -2.12
C TYR A 15 2.59 13.41 -3.07
N ASP A 16 1.40 13.70 -2.56
CA ASP A 16 0.32 14.35 -3.31
C ASP A 16 0.79 15.69 -3.91
N GLY A 17 1.46 16.52 -3.09
CA GLY A 17 2.10 17.77 -3.50
C GLY A 17 3.32 17.63 -4.43
N GLY A 18 3.67 16.43 -4.88
CA GLY A 18 4.79 16.16 -5.79
C GLY A 18 6.14 16.01 -5.09
N HIS A 19 6.15 15.98 -3.75
CA HIS A 19 7.37 15.76 -2.97
C HIS A 19 7.46 14.30 -2.54
N ILE A 20 8.23 13.52 -3.29
CA ILE A 20 8.66 12.20 -2.83
C ILE A 20 9.78 12.43 -1.84
N ARG A 21 9.48 12.40 -0.54
CA ARG A 21 10.54 12.45 0.46
C ARG A 21 11.26 11.11 0.48
N PRO A 22 12.59 11.07 0.26
CA PRO A 22 13.41 9.96 0.71
C PRO A 22 13.47 10.06 2.23
N SER A 23 12.43 9.59 2.93
CA SER A 23 12.48 9.44 4.38
C SER A 23 13.45 8.32 4.72
N TRP A 24 14.76 8.61 4.72
CA TRP A 24 15.79 7.65 5.10
C TRP A 24 15.67 6.28 4.38
N GLY A 25 15.16 6.27 3.14
CA GLY A 25 14.91 5.05 2.36
C GLY A 25 13.79 4.13 2.88
N ALA A 26 12.82 4.65 3.63
CA ALA A 26 11.79 3.87 4.33
C ALA A 26 10.50 3.60 3.53
N ILE A 27 10.18 4.43 2.53
CA ILE A 27 9.12 4.17 1.55
C ILE A 27 9.77 4.11 0.17
N ASP A 28 9.57 3.00 -0.54
CA ASP A 28 10.18 2.74 -1.83
C ASP A 28 9.44 3.52 -2.94
N PRO A 29 10.11 4.41 -3.68
CA PRO A 29 9.50 5.16 -4.77
C PRO A 29 9.61 4.48 -6.15
N VAL A 30 10.34 3.36 -6.23
CA VAL A 30 10.69 2.69 -7.50
C VAL A 30 9.76 1.51 -7.73
N ARG A 31 9.52 0.69 -6.71
CA ARG A 31 8.77 -0.56 -6.86
C ARG A 31 7.28 -0.34 -6.62
N ASN A 32 6.47 -0.82 -7.55
CA ASN A 32 5.01 -0.75 -7.48
C ASN A 32 4.42 -2.12 -7.12
N PRO A 33 3.60 -2.24 -6.07
CA PRO A 33 2.88 -3.45 -5.69
C PRO A 33 1.90 -4.03 -6.71
N TYR A 34 1.53 -3.23 -7.71
CA TYR A 34 0.71 -3.68 -8.82
C TYR A 34 1.54 -4.18 -10.01
N HIS A 35 2.87 -3.97 -9.99
CA HIS A 35 3.76 -4.47 -11.04
C HIS A 35 4.49 -5.76 -10.62
N PHE A 36 4.84 -5.87 -9.33
CA PHE A 36 5.61 -7.00 -8.80
C PHE A 36 4.86 -7.73 -7.69
N GLY A 37 5.03 -9.05 -7.63
CA GLY A 37 4.49 -9.89 -6.57
C GLY A 37 5.12 -9.60 -5.20
N PRO A 38 4.39 -9.86 -4.10
CA PRO A 38 4.82 -9.50 -2.75
C PRO A 38 6.12 -10.18 -2.29
N ASP A 39 6.43 -11.39 -2.77
CA ASP A 39 7.68 -12.07 -2.43
C ASP A 39 8.92 -11.33 -2.96
N LEU A 40 8.85 -10.79 -4.20
CA LEU A 40 9.93 -9.99 -4.79
C LEU A 40 10.07 -8.63 -4.09
N LEU A 41 8.93 -8.01 -3.77
CA LEU A 41 8.88 -6.74 -3.06
C LEU A 41 9.48 -6.83 -1.65
N HIS A 42 9.15 -7.90 -0.93
CA HIS A 42 9.64 -8.14 0.42
C HIS A 42 11.13 -8.48 0.43
N ALA A 43 11.61 -9.31 -0.51
CA ALA A 43 13.02 -9.69 -0.60
C ALA A 43 13.95 -8.48 -0.74
N GLY A 44 13.58 -7.50 -1.57
CA GLY A 44 14.36 -6.28 -1.80
C GLY A 44 14.04 -5.12 -0.85
N SER A 45 13.19 -5.28 0.16
CA SER A 45 12.84 -4.18 1.07
C SER A 45 14.04 -3.76 1.93
N THR A 46 14.35 -2.46 1.91
CA THR A 46 15.49 -1.83 2.61
C THR A 46 15.34 -1.81 4.13
N ARG A 47 14.14 -2.02 4.68
CA ARG A 47 13.86 -1.89 6.11
C ARG A 47 13.10 -3.10 6.65
N ARG A 48 13.82 -4.20 6.92
CA ARG A 48 13.26 -5.46 7.45
C ARG A 48 12.84 -5.42 8.93
N SER A 49 13.09 -4.33 9.66
CA SER A 49 12.95 -4.30 11.13
C SER A 49 11.52 -4.30 11.67
N SER A 50 10.49 -4.22 10.83
CA SER A 50 9.08 -4.31 11.25
C SER A 50 8.27 -5.35 10.48
N GLY A 51 8.86 -6.08 9.53
CA GLY A 51 8.11 -6.99 8.65
C GLY A 51 7.15 -6.31 7.65
N VAL A 52 7.03 -4.97 7.71
CA VAL A 52 6.20 -4.16 6.82
C VAL A 52 7.08 -3.39 5.84
N SER A 53 6.73 -3.45 4.56
CA SER A 53 7.38 -2.71 3.48
C SER A 53 6.42 -1.69 2.89
N TYR A 54 6.89 -0.45 2.68
CA TYR A 54 6.06 0.67 2.23
C TYR A 54 6.47 1.12 0.83
N TYR A 55 5.48 1.46 -0.01
CA TYR A 55 5.69 1.82 -1.42
C TYR A 55 4.85 3.04 -1.79
N TYR A 56 5.42 3.99 -2.54
CA TYR A 56 4.66 5.06 -3.20
C TYR A 56 4.06 4.52 -4.49
N VAL A 57 2.78 4.83 -4.74
CA VAL A 57 2.06 4.28 -5.90
C VAL A 57 1.21 5.36 -6.56
N GLU A 58 1.35 5.50 -7.88
CA GLU A 58 0.36 6.16 -8.72
C GLU A 58 -0.60 5.09 -9.25
N CYS A 59 -1.82 5.09 -8.73
CA CYS A 59 -2.87 4.19 -9.20
C CYS A 59 -3.59 4.84 -10.37
N ALA A 60 -3.47 4.24 -11.55
CA ALA A 60 -4.45 4.42 -12.62
C ALA A 60 -5.77 3.83 -12.11
N GLU A 61 -6.70 4.68 -11.74
CA GLU A 61 -7.92 4.28 -11.05
C GLU A 61 -8.81 3.39 -11.92
N ASN A 62 -9.12 2.19 -11.42
CA ASN A 62 -10.50 1.72 -11.49
C ASN A 62 -10.95 1.25 -10.11
N PRO A 63 -11.42 2.17 -9.23
CA PRO A 63 -11.82 1.87 -7.85
C PRO A 63 -13.05 0.95 -7.75
N ARG A 64 -13.61 0.52 -8.89
CA ARG A 64 -14.79 -0.36 -8.98
C ARG A 64 -14.45 -1.84 -9.04
N THR A 65 -13.19 -2.22 -9.25
CA THR A 65 -12.83 -3.64 -9.31
C THR A 65 -12.34 -4.10 -7.95
N ASP A 66 -12.98 -5.14 -7.42
CA ASP A 66 -12.58 -5.78 -6.17
C ASP A 66 -11.22 -6.48 -6.28
N GLU A 67 -10.66 -6.59 -7.48
CA GLU A 67 -9.37 -7.21 -7.75
C GLU A 67 -8.44 -6.27 -8.53
N ARG A 68 -7.15 -6.34 -8.18
CA ARG A 68 -6.05 -5.66 -8.87
C ARG A 68 -5.03 -6.71 -9.29
N LYS A 69 -4.95 -7.00 -10.59
CA LYS A 69 -3.97 -7.96 -11.12
C LYS A 69 -2.57 -7.38 -11.00
N VAL A 70 -1.60 -8.23 -10.70
CA VAL A 70 -0.19 -7.84 -10.71
C VAL A 70 0.37 -8.08 -12.12
N GLU A 71 1.11 -7.10 -12.66
CA GLU A 71 1.61 -7.14 -14.04
C GLU A 71 2.58 -8.29 -14.30
N ASP A 72 3.39 -8.69 -13.32
CA ASP A 72 4.27 -9.86 -13.42
C ASP A 72 3.54 -11.22 -13.46
N HIS A 73 2.20 -11.20 -13.43
CA HIS A 73 1.33 -12.37 -13.47
C HIS A 73 1.48 -13.34 -12.29
N SER A 74 2.08 -12.89 -11.18
CA SER A 74 2.21 -13.68 -9.94
C SER A 74 0.89 -13.93 -9.22
N GLY A 75 -0.13 -13.11 -9.47
CA GLY A 75 -1.44 -13.21 -8.84
C GLY A 75 -2.25 -11.92 -8.90
N CYS A 76 -3.14 -11.73 -7.94
CA CYS A 76 -3.89 -10.49 -7.78
C CYS A 76 -4.08 -10.09 -6.32
N TRP A 77 -4.22 -8.80 -6.08
CA TRP A 77 -4.67 -8.24 -4.81
C TRP A 77 -6.19 -8.16 -4.81
N ARG A 78 -6.85 -8.88 -3.90
CA ARG A 78 -8.31 -8.83 -3.73
C ARG A 78 -8.67 -7.97 -2.53
N ARG A 79 -9.62 -7.05 -2.72
CA ARG A 79 -10.16 -6.17 -1.68
C ARG A 79 -10.77 -7.02 -0.55
N VAL A 80 -10.47 -6.64 0.69
CA VAL A 80 -11.05 -7.27 1.89
C VAL A 80 -11.59 -6.19 2.81
N GLY A 81 -12.80 -6.41 3.33
CA GLY A 81 -13.45 -5.48 4.25
C GLY A 81 -13.86 -4.15 3.60
N VAL A 82 -14.39 -3.27 4.45
CA VAL A 82 -14.83 -1.93 4.05
C VAL A 82 -13.67 -0.95 4.15
N GLU A 83 -13.69 0.08 3.29
CA GLU A 83 -12.75 1.19 3.39
C GLU A 83 -12.98 1.96 4.70
N THR A 84 -11.92 2.19 5.47
CA THR A 84 -12.02 2.84 6.79
C THR A 84 -11.44 4.25 6.74
N PRO A 85 -12.19 5.30 7.16
CA PRO A 85 -11.67 6.66 7.21
C PRO A 85 -10.78 6.87 8.43
N TYR A 86 -9.63 7.51 8.22
CA TYR A 86 -8.87 8.20 9.24
C TYR A 86 -9.35 9.66 9.32
N ARG A 87 -9.85 10.05 10.49
CA ARG A 87 -10.51 11.34 10.71
C ARG A 87 -9.62 12.30 11.50
N HIS A 88 -9.69 13.56 11.15
CA HIS A 88 -9.15 14.66 11.96
C HIS A 88 -10.31 15.61 12.27
N GLY A 89 -10.82 15.55 13.50
CA GLY A 89 -12.11 16.15 13.86
C GLY A 89 -13.28 15.45 13.14
N SER A 90 -14.19 16.24 12.56
CA SER A 90 -15.36 15.74 11.83
C SER A 90 -15.05 15.30 10.39
N ASN A 91 -13.87 15.61 9.86
CA ASN A 91 -13.53 15.40 8.45
C ASN A 91 -12.63 14.18 8.26
N ALA A 92 -13.00 13.30 7.32
CA ALA A 92 -12.10 12.27 6.83
C ALA A 92 -10.99 12.91 5.98
N VAL A 93 -9.74 12.61 6.30
CA VAL A 93 -8.55 13.19 5.63
C VAL A 93 -7.74 12.14 4.89
N MET A 94 -7.88 10.87 5.27
CA MET A 94 -7.25 9.73 4.63
C MET A 94 -8.17 8.52 4.76
N TYR A 95 -8.11 7.61 3.79
CA TYR A 95 -8.79 6.32 3.84
C TYR A 95 -7.77 5.18 3.80
N LYS A 96 -8.15 4.07 4.42
CA LYS A 96 -7.42 2.81 4.36
C LYS A 96 -8.28 1.76 3.70
N GLN A 97 -7.73 1.06 2.73
CA GLN A 97 -8.34 -0.12 2.14
C GLN A 97 -7.41 -1.33 2.28
N MET A 98 -7.93 -2.41 2.85
CA MET A 98 -7.20 -3.66 2.98
C MET A 98 -7.36 -4.54 1.72
N PHE A 99 -6.29 -5.23 1.35
CA PHE A 99 -6.25 -6.23 0.30
C PHE A 99 -5.53 -7.48 0.79
N LYS A 100 -5.92 -8.64 0.26
CA LYS A 100 -5.23 -9.92 0.43
C LYS A 100 -4.70 -10.40 -0.91
N PHE A 101 -3.47 -10.87 -0.93
CA PHE A 101 -2.88 -11.43 -2.15
C PHE A 101 -3.43 -12.83 -2.40
N ILE A 102 -3.92 -13.04 -3.62
CA ILE A 102 -4.32 -14.35 -4.13
C ILE A 102 -3.26 -14.76 -5.15
N PRO A 103 -2.34 -15.67 -4.80
CA PRO A 103 -1.29 -16.08 -5.71
C PRO A 103 -1.88 -16.94 -6.85
N ARG A 104 -1.30 -16.83 -8.04
CA ARG A 104 -1.69 -17.66 -9.19
C ARG A 104 -1.36 -19.13 -8.96
N ASP A 105 -0.19 -19.38 -8.40
CA ASP A 105 0.30 -20.71 -8.03
C ASP A 105 0.23 -20.90 -6.51
N LYS A 106 0.26 -22.15 -6.03
CA LYS A 106 0.27 -22.42 -4.59
C LYS A 106 1.56 -21.91 -3.96
N GLY A 107 1.46 -20.78 -3.26
CA GLY A 107 2.52 -20.21 -2.42
C GLY A 107 2.29 -20.56 -0.94
N PRO A 108 3.36 -20.77 -0.14
CA PRO A 108 3.24 -21.05 1.29
C PRO A 108 2.94 -19.79 2.13
N ARG A 109 3.17 -18.60 1.58
CA ARG A 109 3.06 -17.33 2.29
C ARG A 109 1.74 -16.64 1.99
N THR A 110 1.20 -15.99 3.00
CA THR A 110 0.00 -15.16 2.85
C THR A 110 0.37 -13.71 3.04
N TRP A 111 0.01 -12.87 2.08
CA TRP A 111 0.37 -11.45 2.06
C TRP A 111 -0.87 -10.57 2.17
N VAL A 112 -0.74 -9.50 2.95
CA VAL A 112 -1.76 -8.46 3.08
C VAL A 112 -1.16 -7.11 2.72
N MET A 113 -2.01 -6.25 2.17
CA MET A 113 -1.68 -4.88 1.84
C MET A 113 -2.72 -3.95 2.46
N ILE A 114 -2.27 -2.81 2.98
CA ILE A 114 -3.11 -1.67 3.30
C ILE A 114 -2.74 -0.53 2.36
N GLU A 115 -3.71 -0.08 1.56
CA GLU A 115 -3.60 1.10 0.70
C GLU A 115 -4.12 2.33 1.45
N TYR A 116 -3.30 3.38 1.53
CA TYR A 116 -3.60 4.66 2.16
C TYR A 116 -3.79 5.74 1.10
N THR A 117 -4.92 6.45 1.11
CA THR A 117 -5.26 7.47 0.09
C THR A 117 -5.89 8.72 0.70
N LEU A 118 -5.70 9.91 0.11
CA LEU A 118 -6.23 11.18 0.64
C LEU A 118 -7.69 11.42 0.26
N HIS A 119 -8.36 12.23 1.07
CA HIS A 119 -9.70 12.78 0.78
C HIS A 119 -9.66 14.32 0.64
N PRO A 120 -10.45 14.92 -0.28
CA PRO A 120 -11.16 14.25 -1.37
C PRO A 120 -10.17 13.73 -2.40
N ASN A 121 -10.51 12.62 -3.05
CA ASN A 121 -9.73 12.13 -4.18
C ASN A 121 -10.00 13.04 -5.38
N LYS A 122 -9.26 14.16 -5.46
CA LYS A 122 -9.49 15.21 -6.48
C LYS A 122 -9.09 14.79 -7.89
N SER A 123 -8.43 13.65 -8.04
CA SER A 123 -7.77 13.21 -9.26
C SER A 123 -8.37 11.89 -9.72
N GLY A 124 -9.46 11.96 -10.49
CA GLY A 124 -10.02 10.78 -11.18
C GLY A 124 -9.12 10.21 -12.28
N LYS A 125 -7.84 10.58 -12.35
CA LYS A 125 -6.87 10.04 -13.33
C LYS A 125 -5.53 9.61 -12.78
N ASN A 126 -5.11 10.00 -11.58
CA ASN A 126 -3.84 9.58 -10.99
C ASN A 126 -3.98 9.61 -9.47
N LYS A 127 -4.59 8.58 -8.89
CA LYS A 127 -4.76 8.48 -7.43
C LYS A 127 -3.41 8.12 -6.83
N LYS A 128 -2.80 9.06 -6.11
CA LYS A 128 -1.58 8.78 -5.35
C LYS A 128 -1.93 8.04 -4.06
N ALA A 129 -1.17 6.99 -3.78
CA ALA A 129 -1.35 6.14 -2.62
C ALA A 129 0.01 5.78 -1.99
N ILE A 130 -0.04 5.39 -0.73
CA ILE A 130 1.04 4.62 -0.09
C ILE A 130 0.49 3.23 0.19
N CYS A 131 1.22 2.20 -0.21
CA CYS A 131 0.87 0.81 0.09
C CYS A 131 1.81 0.26 1.15
N ALA A 132 1.26 -0.31 2.22
CA ALA A 132 2.00 -1.06 3.23
C ALA A 132 1.74 -2.56 3.03
N ILE A 133 2.78 -3.35 2.78
CA ILE A 133 2.71 -4.79 2.56
C ILE A 133 3.37 -5.52 3.71
N GLN A 134 2.74 -6.59 4.19
CA GLN A 134 3.30 -7.47 5.20
C GLN A 134 2.83 -8.91 5.02
N GLU A 135 3.59 -9.86 5.57
CA GLU A 135 3.18 -11.26 5.66
C GLU A 135 2.20 -11.46 6.83
N GLU A 136 1.08 -12.13 6.60
CA GLU A 136 -0.02 -12.35 7.58
C GLU A 136 0.45 -13.14 8.83
N GLY A 137 1.59 -13.84 8.76
CA GLY A 137 2.18 -14.64 9.84
C GLY A 137 3.32 -14.00 10.63
N SER A 138 3.74 -12.77 10.30
CA SER A 138 4.92 -12.12 10.89
C SER A 138 4.70 -11.59 12.33
N SER A 139 3.46 -11.58 12.83
CA SER A 139 3.08 -11.01 14.14
C SER A 139 3.31 -11.92 15.36
N ARG A 140 4.01 -13.05 15.21
CA ARG A 140 4.31 -13.96 16.33
C ARG A 140 5.79 -14.31 16.36
N GLN A 141 6.61 -13.41 16.91
CA GLN A 141 7.85 -13.75 17.62
C GLN A 141 8.05 -12.78 18.78
#